data_AF-A0A7J0D010-F1
#
_entry.id   AF-A0A7J0D010-F1
#
_cell.length_a   1.000
_cell.length_b   1.000
_cell.length_c   1.000
_cell.angle_alpha   90.00
_cell.angle_beta   90.00
_cell.angle_gamma   90.00
#
_symmetry.space_group_name_H-M   'P 1'
#
loop_
_entity.id
_entity.type
_entity.pdbx_description
1 polymer ?
#
loop_
_entity_poly.entity_id
_entity_poly.type
_entity_poly.pdbx_seq_one_letter_code
_entity_poly.pdbx_strand_id
1 'polypeptide(L)'
;MASDTDVSAFDVFSRQCPSRSTLEHVTGRWGSLTLGALYEERLRFNELRRRVDGVSEKMLSQTLHALERDGLVLREAQPVNPPRVDYELTPFGREVAGQLLGLIHLVEGRMDDVIAARTRYDATRGGR
;
A
#
# COMPACT_ATOMS: atom_id res chain seq x y z
N MET A 1 12.54 -38.33 19.36
CA MET A 1 13.13 -37.86 18.08
C MET A 1 12.18 -36.82 17.56
N ALA A 2 12.49 -35.54 17.81
CA ALA A 2 11.58 -34.44 17.57
C ALA A 2 11.33 -34.29 16.07
N SER A 3 10.05 -34.30 15.70
CA SER A 3 9.57 -33.99 14.39
C SER A 3 10.00 -32.58 14.04
N ASP A 4 10.82 -32.46 13.00
CA ASP A 4 11.21 -31.21 12.38
C ASP A 4 9.94 -30.61 11.75
N THR A 5 9.33 -29.66 12.45
CA THR A 5 8.22 -28.89 11.92
C THR A 5 8.78 -28.03 10.80
N ASP A 6 8.64 -28.52 9.57
CA ASP A 6 8.85 -27.73 8.35
C ASP A 6 7.97 -26.49 8.42
N VAL A 7 8.57 -25.38 8.87
CA VAL A 7 7.99 -24.04 8.77
C VAL A 7 7.98 -23.75 7.28
N SER A 8 6.89 -24.12 6.60
CA SER A 8 6.65 -23.80 5.19
C SER A 8 6.90 -22.31 4.95
N ALA A 9 8.10 -21.99 4.49
CA ALA A 9 8.59 -20.63 4.38
C ALA A 9 7.86 -19.92 3.24
N PHE A 10 7.12 -18.86 3.54
CA PHE A 10 6.59 -17.99 2.51
C PHE A 10 7.75 -17.32 1.76
N ASP A 11 7.91 -17.63 0.47
CA ASP A 11 8.87 -16.98 -0.42
C ASP A 11 8.15 -16.13 -1.46
N VAL A 12 8.26 -14.81 -1.36
CA VAL A 12 7.61 -13.87 -2.28
C VAL A 12 8.13 -14.00 -3.72
N PHE A 13 9.33 -14.55 -3.92
CA PHE A 13 9.91 -14.80 -5.24
C PHE A 13 9.37 -16.07 -5.91
N SER A 14 8.63 -16.91 -5.18
CA SER A 14 7.86 -18.02 -5.75
C SER A 14 6.54 -17.55 -6.36
N ARG A 15 6.23 -18.02 -7.58
CA ARG A 15 5.02 -17.62 -8.34
C ARG A 15 3.71 -17.95 -7.66
N GLN A 16 3.68 -19.03 -6.90
CA GLN A 16 2.46 -19.55 -6.27
C GLN A 16 2.37 -19.17 -4.80
N CYS A 17 3.34 -18.42 -4.28
CA CYS A 17 3.33 -18.02 -2.88
C CYS A 17 2.28 -16.93 -2.63
N PRO A 18 1.38 -17.11 -1.64
CA PRO A 18 0.34 -16.13 -1.35
C PRO A 18 0.89 -14.79 -0.84
N SER A 19 2.13 -14.73 -0.33
CA SER A 19 2.73 -13.46 0.09
C SER A 19 2.91 -12.48 -1.08
N ARG A 20 2.95 -12.98 -2.33
CA ARG A 20 3.06 -12.15 -3.53
C ARG A 20 1.81 -11.31 -3.77
N SER A 21 0.61 -11.85 -3.58
CA SER A 21 -0.63 -11.06 -3.76
C SER A 21 -0.74 -9.97 -2.71
N THR A 22 -0.39 -10.28 -1.45
CA THR A 22 -0.34 -9.26 -0.40
C THR A 22 0.70 -8.19 -0.71
N LEU A 23 1.89 -8.56 -1.19
CA LEU A 23 2.90 -7.59 -1.63
C LEU A 23 2.35 -6.70 -2.75
N GLU A 24 1.65 -7.27 -3.73
CA GLU A 24 1.04 -6.51 -4.83
C GLU A 24 -0.03 -5.53 -4.32
N HIS A 25 -0.87 -5.95 -3.37
CA HIS A 25 -1.87 -5.07 -2.77
C HIS A 25 -1.24 -3.88 -2.04
N VAL A 26 -0.13 -4.08 -1.33
CA VAL A 26 0.51 -3.00 -0.55
C VAL A 26 1.43 -2.10 -1.37
N THR A 27 2.09 -2.65 -2.40
CA THR A 27 3.02 -1.90 -3.26
C THR A 27 2.38 -1.34 -4.52
N GLY A 28 1.15 -1.75 -4.85
CA GLY A 28 0.37 -1.15 -5.91
C GLY A 28 0.15 0.35 -5.66
N ARG A 29 -0.05 1.11 -6.75
CA ARG A 29 -0.20 2.58 -6.72
C ARG A 29 -1.20 3.03 -5.64
N TRP A 30 -2.37 2.43 -5.61
CA TRP A 30 -3.43 2.85 -4.68
C TRP A 30 -3.23 2.29 -3.28
N GLY A 31 -2.78 1.05 -3.12
CA GLY A 31 -2.51 0.46 -1.81
C GLY A 31 -1.46 1.24 -1.03
N SER A 32 -0.33 1.58 -1.68
CA SER A 32 0.73 2.37 -1.06
C SER A 32 0.22 3.73 -0.55
N LEU A 33 -0.56 4.43 -1.38
CA LEU A 33 -1.10 5.76 -1.03
C LEU A 33 -2.20 5.67 0.04
N THR A 34 -3.04 4.64 -0.01
CA THR A 34 -4.09 4.41 1.00
C THR A 34 -3.47 4.07 2.37
N LEU A 35 -2.46 3.20 2.42
CA LEU A 35 -1.74 2.87 3.64
C LEU A 35 -1.01 4.09 4.21
N GLY A 36 -0.35 4.88 3.35
CA GLY A 36 0.28 6.14 3.75
C GLY A 36 -0.71 7.13 4.35
N ALA A 37 -1.89 7.31 3.72
CA ALA A 37 -2.93 8.18 4.24
C ALA A 37 -3.47 7.74 5.61
N LEU A 38 -3.65 6.42 5.82
CA LEU A 38 -4.15 5.86 7.09
C LEU A 38 -3.10 5.78 8.19
N TYR A 39 -1.82 6.01 7.87
CA TYR A 39 -0.76 6.01 8.86
C TYR A 39 -0.83 7.22 9.80
N GLU A 40 -1.23 8.37 9.27
CA GLU A 40 -1.36 9.63 10.03
C GLU A 40 -2.56 9.56 10.99
N GLU A 41 -3.73 9.12 10.49
CA GLU A 41 -4.96 9.06 11.27
C GLU A 41 -5.98 8.06 10.68
N ARG A 42 -7.05 7.80 11.45
CA ARG A 42 -8.23 7.09 10.94
C ARG A 42 -9.03 8.01 10.02
N LEU A 43 -9.52 7.48 8.90
CA LEU A 43 -10.18 8.29 7.86
C LEU A 43 -11.46 7.64 7.36
N ARG A 44 -12.43 8.46 6.95
CA ARG A 44 -13.62 8.01 6.21
C ARG A 44 -13.31 7.78 4.75
N PHE A 45 -14.18 7.05 4.05
CA PHE A 45 -14.03 6.78 2.61
C PHE A 45 -13.82 8.06 1.78
N ASN A 46 -14.63 9.10 2.00
CA ASN A 46 -14.53 10.36 1.26
C ASN A 46 -13.29 11.19 1.63
N GLU A 47 -12.74 11.01 2.83
CA GLU A 47 -11.48 11.64 3.22
C GLU A 47 -10.31 10.94 2.55
N LEU A 48 -10.29 9.60 2.56
CA LEU A 48 -9.34 8.81 1.81
C LEU A 48 -9.36 9.15 0.31
N ARG A 49 -10.54 9.24 -0.29
CA ARG A 49 -10.67 9.58 -1.71
C ARG A 49 -10.11 10.97 -2.05
N ARG A 50 -10.23 11.93 -1.13
CA ARG A 50 -9.66 13.27 -1.31
C ARG A 50 -8.15 13.28 -1.08
N ARG A 51 -7.66 12.50 -0.11
CA ARG A 51 -6.22 12.42 0.21
C ARG A 51 -5.44 11.66 -0.85
N VAL A 52 -6.03 10.60 -1.41
CA VAL A 52 -5.46 9.79 -2.50
C VAL A 52 -5.95 10.37 -3.83
N ASP A 53 -5.36 11.50 -4.23
CA ASP A 53 -5.78 12.21 -5.44
C ASP A 53 -5.70 11.33 -6.71
N GLY A 54 -6.71 11.45 -7.57
CA GLY A 54 -6.84 10.69 -8.81
C GLY A 54 -7.39 9.25 -8.68
N VAL A 55 -7.68 8.74 -7.47
CA VAL A 55 -8.33 7.43 -7.31
C VAL A 55 -9.83 7.52 -7.58
N SER A 56 -10.38 6.58 -8.35
CA SER A 56 -11.83 6.45 -8.51
C SER A 56 -12.47 5.76 -7.30
N GLU A 57 -13.75 5.99 -7.04
CA GLU A 57 -14.47 5.33 -5.94
C GLU A 57 -14.42 3.80 -6.06
N LYS A 58 -14.59 3.28 -7.27
CA LYS A 58 -14.47 1.85 -7.55
C LYS A 58 -13.09 1.32 -7.16
N MET A 59 -12.02 2.02 -7.54
CA MET A 59 -10.67 1.57 -7.24
C MET A 59 -10.33 1.67 -5.76
N LEU A 60 -10.76 2.73 -5.09
CA LEU A 60 -10.54 2.87 -3.64
C LEU A 60 -11.30 1.79 -2.87
N SER A 61 -12.54 1.50 -3.24
CA SER A 61 -13.34 0.42 -2.63
C SER A 61 -12.68 -0.95 -2.81
N GLN A 62 -12.20 -1.26 -4.02
CA GLN A 62 -11.46 -2.50 -4.29
C GLN A 62 -10.17 -2.59 -3.48
N THR A 63 -9.42 -1.49 -3.38
CA THR A 63 -8.18 -1.42 -2.61
C THR A 63 -8.43 -1.65 -1.13
N LEU A 64 -9.41 -0.95 -0.54
CA LEU A 64 -9.77 -1.12 0.87
C LEU A 64 -10.25 -2.54 1.16
N HIS A 65 -11.04 -3.15 0.27
CA HIS A 65 -11.49 -4.53 0.45
C HIS A 65 -10.31 -5.52 0.45
N ALA A 66 -9.33 -5.34 -0.44
CA ALA A 66 -8.13 -6.18 -0.48
C ALA A 66 -7.27 -6.01 0.80
N LEU A 67 -7.05 -4.77 1.22
CA LEU A 67 -6.28 -4.46 2.43
C LEU A 67 -6.99 -4.93 3.72
N GLU A 68 -8.32 -4.88 3.76
CA GLU A 68 -9.13 -5.43 4.86
C GLU A 68 -9.02 -6.96 4.89
N ARG A 69 -9.16 -7.61 3.73
CA ARG A 69 -9.01 -9.07 3.60
C ARG A 69 -7.62 -9.55 4.02
N ASP A 70 -6.58 -8.77 3.72
CA ASP A 70 -5.19 -9.07 4.09
C ASP A 70 -4.87 -8.71 5.55
N GLY A 71 -5.82 -8.13 6.29
CA GLY A 71 -5.65 -7.78 7.71
C GLY A 71 -4.79 -6.55 7.96
N LEU A 72 -4.60 -5.68 6.96
CA LEU A 72 -3.83 -4.43 7.06
C LEU A 72 -4.71 -3.26 7.48
N VAL A 73 -5.98 -3.27 7.08
CA VAL A 73 -6.95 -2.22 7.36
C VAL A 73 -8.13 -2.80 8.14
N LEU A 74 -8.54 -2.11 9.20
CA LEU A 74 -9.78 -2.36 9.90
C LEU A 74 -10.85 -1.40 9.39
N ARG A 75 -12.04 -1.94 9.08
CA ARG A 75 -13.23 -1.19 8.72
C ARG A 75 -14.22 -1.22 9.88
N GLU A 76 -14.47 -0.08 10.51
CA GLU A 76 -15.38 0.03 11.65
C GLU A 76 -16.60 0.88 11.31
N ALA A 77 -17.80 0.30 11.50
CA ALA A 77 -19.06 1.03 11.40
C ALA A 77 -19.33 1.75 12.72
N GLN A 78 -19.42 3.08 12.67
CA GLN A 78 -19.68 3.91 13.84
C GLN A 78 -21.18 4.07 14.06
N PRO A 79 -21.74 3.72 15.24
CA PRO A 79 -23.16 3.83 15.56
C PRO A 79 -23.54 5.27 15.95
N VAL A 80 -23.13 6.24 15.13
CA VAL A 80 -23.45 7.66 15.30
C VAL A 80 -24.53 8.08 14.31
N ASN A 81 -25.20 9.22 14.54
CA ASN A 81 -26.20 9.77 13.62
C ASN A 81 -25.64 11.04 12.95
N PRO A 82 -25.43 11.07 11.62
CA PRO A 82 -25.67 10.00 10.64
C PRO A 82 -24.63 8.87 10.71
N PRO A 83 -25.00 7.62 10.34
CA PRO A 83 -24.08 6.48 10.33
C PRO A 83 -22.86 6.75 9.46
N ARG A 84 -21.68 6.36 9.94
CA ARG A 84 -20.43 6.49 9.17
C ARG A 84 -19.55 5.25 9.31
N VAL A 85 -18.62 5.12 8.38
CA VAL A 85 -17.63 4.04 8.36
C VAL A 85 -16.26 4.68 8.36
N ASP A 86 -15.45 4.28 9.34
CA ASP A 86 -14.09 4.74 9.51
C ASP A 86 -13.14 3.57 9.15
N TYR A 87 -12.00 3.91 8.55
CA TYR A 87 -10.94 2.98 8.21
C TYR A 87 -9.69 3.35 9.02
N GLU A 88 -9.01 2.35 9.55
CA GLU A 88 -7.74 2.55 10.25
C GLU A 88 -6.78 1.39 10.03
N LEU A 89 -5.48 1.62 10.23
CA LEU A 89 -4.49 0.54 10.15
C LEU A 89 -4.56 -0.37 11.37
N THR A 90 -4.48 -1.67 11.12
CA THR A 90 -4.16 -2.67 12.16
C THR A 90 -2.70 -2.51 12.61
N PRO A 91 -2.26 -3.18 13.69
CA PRO A 91 -0.84 -3.18 14.08
C PRO A 91 0.08 -3.61 12.93
N PHE A 92 -0.27 -4.71 12.23
CA PHE A 92 0.45 -5.16 11.05
C PHE A 92 0.41 -4.13 9.91
N GLY A 93 -0.74 -3.51 9.66
CA GLY A 93 -0.89 -2.43 8.69
C GLY A 93 0.04 -1.24 8.97
N ARG A 94 0.23 -0.86 10.24
CA ARG A 94 1.14 0.24 10.63
C ARG A 94 2.60 -0.12 10.39
N GLU A 95 3.01 -1.35 10.68
CA GLU A 95 4.38 -1.82 10.40
C GLU A 95 4.69 -1.74 8.90
N VAL A 96 3.77 -2.24 8.06
CA VAL A 96 3.91 -2.19 6.60
C VAL A 96 3.91 -0.76 6.08
N ALA A 97 2.96 0.06 6.53
CA ALA A 97 2.87 1.46 6.13
C ALA A 97 4.12 2.26 6.51
N GLY A 98 4.73 1.99 7.67
CA GLY A 98 5.99 2.62 8.09
C GLY A 98 7.14 2.33 7.12
N GLN A 99 7.27 1.08 6.66
CA GLN A 99 8.28 0.71 5.64
C GLN A 99 8.00 1.40 4.29
N LEU A 100 6.73 1.44 3.87
CA LEU A 100 6.33 2.11 2.64
C LEU A 100 6.61 3.62 2.69
N LEU A 101 6.32 4.28 3.81
CA LEU A 101 6.61 5.70 3.99
C LEU A 101 8.12 5.98 3.95
N GLY A 102 8.94 5.09 4.53
CA GLY A 102 10.39 5.17 4.40
C GLY A 102 10.85 5.15 2.94
N LEU A 103 10.28 4.24 2.13
CA LEU A 103 10.56 4.17 0.70
C LEU A 103 10.06 5.42 -0.05
N ILE A 104 8.84 5.89 0.25
CA ILE A 104 8.26 7.09 -0.37
C ILE A 104 9.15 8.30 -0.11
N HIS A 105 9.52 8.58 1.14
CA HIS A 105 10.38 9.70 1.49
C HIS A 105 11.76 9.61 0.83
N LEU A 106 12.34 8.41 0.73
CA LEU A 106 13.60 8.20 0.03
C LEU A 106 13.47 8.56 -1.45
N VAL A 107 12.42 8.10 -2.13
CA VAL A 107 12.20 8.37 -3.55
C VAL A 107 11.95 9.86 -3.78
N GLU A 108 11.07 10.48 -2.99
CA GLU A 108 10.77 11.91 -3.05
C GLU A 108 12.04 12.74 -2.88
N GLY A 109 12.86 12.43 -1.87
CA GLY A 109 14.12 13.12 -1.61
C GLY A 109 15.23 12.88 -2.66
N ARG A 110 15.05 11.93 -3.58
CA ARG A 110 16.03 11.58 -4.64
C ARG A 110 15.47 11.80 -6.04
N MET A 111 14.35 12.52 -6.19
CA MET A 111 13.71 12.73 -7.49
C MET A 111 14.59 13.45 -8.51
N ASP A 112 15.48 14.34 -8.08
CA ASP A 112 16.42 15.02 -8.98
C ASP A 112 17.36 14.02 -9.68
N ASP A 113 17.86 13.02 -8.95
CA ASP A 113 18.71 11.97 -9.52
C ASP A 113 17.93 11.11 -10.51
N VAL A 114 16.67 10.80 -10.21
CA VAL A 114 15.78 10.05 -11.10
C VAL A 114 15.51 10.82 -12.38
N ILE A 115 15.22 12.12 -12.28
CA ILE A 115 14.99 13.00 -13.44
C ILE A 115 16.26 13.09 -14.30
N ALA A 116 17.42 13.34 -13.68
CA ALA A 116 18.70 13.37 -14.40
C ALA A 116 19.01 12.03 -15.09
N ALA A 117 18.72 10.90 -14.45
CA ALA A 117 18.88 9.58 -15.04
C ALA A 117 17.96 9.36 -16.26
N ARG A 118 16.69 9.79 -16.19
CA ARG A 118 15.73 9.74 -17.31
C ARG A 118 16.22 10.59 -18.48
N THR A 119 16.64 11.83 -18.23
CA THR A 119 17.18 12.70 -19.29
C THR A 119 18.38 12.06 -19.99
N ARG A 120 19.32 11.46 -19.24
CA ARG A 120 20.46 10.73 -19.83
C ARG A 120 20.00 9.55 -20.69
N TYR A 121 19.06 8.75 -20.19
CA TYR A 121 18.51 7.61 -20.92
C TYR A 121 17.84 8.04 -22.23
N ASP A 122 16.99 9.06 -22.18
CA ASP A 122 16.26 9.58 -23.34
C ASP A 122 17.22 10.18 -24.38
N ALA A 123 18.26 10.89 -23.95
CA ALA A 123 19.29 11.42 -24.85
C ALA A 123 20.04 10.32 -25.62
N THR A 124 20.27 9.15 -25.00
CA THR A 124 20.93 8.02 -25.68
C THR A 124 20.03 7.25 -26.64
N ARG A 125 18.70 7.31 -26.45
CA ARG A 125 17.73 6.56 -27.26
C ARG A 125 16.96 7.40 -28.28
N GLY A 126 16.74 8.68 -28.02
CA GLY A 126 16.06 9.61 -28.93
C GLY A 126 16.94 10.15 -30.06
N GLY A 127 18.24 9.82 -30.07
CA GLY A 127 19.18 10.13 -31.16
C GLY A 127 19.33 9.03 -32.21
N ARG A 128 18.45 8.01 -32.21
CA ARG A 128 18.46 6.89 -33.16
C ARG A 128 17.12 6.80 -33.88
#